data_AF-A0A4R0RUM9-F1
#
_entry.id   AF-A0A4R0RUM9-F1
#
_cell.length_a   1.000
_cell.length_b   1.000
_cell.length_c   1.000
_cell.angle_alpha   90.00
_cell.angle_beta   90.00
_cell.angle_gamma   90.00
#
_symmetry.space_group_name_H-M   'P 1'
#
loop_
_entity.id
_entity.type
_entity.pdbx_description
1 polymer ?
#
loop_
_entity_poly.entity_id
_entity_poly.type
_entity_poly.pdbx_seq_one_letter_code
_entity_poly.pdbx_strand_id
1 'polypeptide(L)'
;MYQRLPEITHFYNIERPNVERPRAQDENIMRIVFPDRQSMNEDHRKELIISFRVASNDYVKAARSARTWENLLEIYRHPFLLLRVADMRWALGQCVSALELYQELYDAIAHPALKAWIDPVQRVIRGQASQSLHSYKYPPAGKFAIGQTWRSVAIHDRNPPSFNFTPEAIAACRDRWNAMAEDMRAKYLHYHCLQTNFLEGTTNLDYPSTIRLVHAGFSDDTQTITDVNIVGGEIRNTFDALALLRDTEQALQEALDLFMQEDASLDEATLCRLHRTILDTNRVLYQRIRPQDGQPQFRYSHIGVTRLRSRRNVTAHLLHERMSQIQYCPYDSVEEELEEFYPRFNELIRRDDVDPFAAAAWIQHVFVTIHPFEDGNGRLSRILASAPLIRRHLPPLCLQGIHKQPYFRALNRIRELRTSESYRDLINIMYDATLSSLDQVKAM
;
A
#
# COMPACT_ATOMS: atom_id res chain seq x y z
N MET A 1 -25.15 4.40 14.12
CA MET A 1 -26.01 5.52 13.68
C MET A 1 -25.16 6.35 12.74
N TYR A 2 -25.26 6.11 11.43
CA TYR A 2 -24.47 6.81 10.42
C TYR A 2 -25.02 8.23 10.27
N GLN A 3 -24.53 9.17 11.10
CA GLN A 3 -24.64 10.59 10.78
C GLN A 3 -23.89 10.81 9.47
N ARG A 4 -24.51 11.54 8.53
CA ARG A 4 -23.90 11.95 7.27
C ARG A 4 -22.52 12.52 7.57
N LEU A 5 -21.47 11.83 7.12
CA LEU A 5 -20.12 12.38 7.09
C LEU A 5 -20.22 13.73 6.35
N PRO A 6 -19.65 14.82 6.89
CA PRO A 6 -19.70 16.12 6.23
C PRO A 6 -19.20 15.96 4.79
N GLU A 7 -19.86 16.64 3.87
CA GLU A 7 -19.42 16.66 2.48
C GLU A 7 -17.96 17.10 2.43
N ILE A 8 -17.15 16.19 1.89
CA ILE A 8 -15.73 16.30 1.56
C ILE A 8 -15.31 17.68 1.03
N THR A 9 -16.24 18.43 0.44
CA THR A 9 -16.10 19.82 -0.07
C THR A 9 -15.78 20.86 1.00
N HIS A 10 -15.90 20.53 2.30
CA HIS A 10 -15.66 21.48 3.41
C HIS A 10 -14.25 21.43 4.00
N PHE A 11 -13.31 20.66 3.43
CA PHE A 11 -11.91 20.72 3.82
C PHE A 11 -11.14 21.90 3.24
N TYR A 12 -11.68 22.48 2.16
CA TYR A 12 -10.98 23.43 1.29
C TYR A 12 -11.15 24.88 1.74
N ASN A 13 -12.08 25.15 2.66
CA ASN A 13 -12.32 26.49 3.17
C ASN A 13 -11.60 26.74 4.50
N ILE A 14 -11.49 28.02 4.84
CA ILE A 14 -11.22 28.49 6.20
C ILE A 14 -12.24 27.89 7.20
N GLU A 15 -13.39 27.43 6.70
CA GLU A 15 -14.42 26.74 7.45
C GLU A 15 -14.14 25.25 7.61
N ARG A 16 -14.22 24.78 8.86
CA ARG A 16 -13.97 23.40 9.28
C ARG A 16 -15.12 22.45 8.92
N PRO A 17 -14.85 21.13 8.77
CA PRO A 17 -15.90 20.12 8.72
C PRO A 17 -16.74 20.17 10.00
N ASN A 18 -18.05 19.98 9.86
CA ASN A 18 -18.99 19.96 10.98
C ASN A 18 -18.87 18.63 11.73
N VAL A 19 -17.76 18.45 12.45
CA VAL A 19 -17.59 17.36 13.42
C VAL A 19 -18.24 17.82 14.72
N GLU A 20 -19.04 16.98 15.37
CA GLU A 20 -19.59 17.26 16.71
C GLU A 20 -18.45 17.47 17.73
N ARG A 21 -17.99 18.72 17.78
CA ARG A 21 -16.90 19.27 18.58
C ARG A 21 -17.30 20.67 19.03
N PRO A 22 -16.60 21.24 20.02
CA PRO A 22 -16.71 22.67 20.28
C PRO A 22 -16.44 23.44 18.97
N ARG A 23 -17.46 24.19 18.53
CA ARG A 23 -17.38 25.03 17.32
C ARG A 23 -16.38 26.16 17.57
N ALA A 24 -15.96 26.82 16.50
CA ALA A 24 -15.04 27.96 16.48
C ALA A 24 -15.49 29.22 17.24
N GLN A 25 -16.30 29.07 18.30
CA GLN A 25 -16.68 30.10 19.26
C GLN A 25 -15.92 29.97 20.61
N ASP A 26 -15.11 28.92 20.80
CA ASP A 26 -14.13 28.89 21.89
C ASP A 26 -12.90 29.71 21.48
N GLU A 27 -12.79 30.93 21.99
CA GLU A 27 -11.87 32.03 21.59
C GLU A 27 -10.36 31.70 21.48
N ASN A 28 -9.90 30.48 21.80
CA ASN A 28 -8.48 30.11 21.88
C ASN A 28 -8.00 29.05 20.87
N ILE A 29 -8.85 28.20 20.27
CA ILE A 29 -8.43 27.35 19.13
C ILE A 29 -8.19 28.21 17.86
N MET A 30 -8.81 29.39 17.79
CA MET A 30 -8.56 30.43 16.79
C MET A 30 -7.19 31.11 16.95
N ARG A 31 -6.42 30.82 18.02
CA ARG A 31 -5.05 31.36 18.24
C ARG A 31 -3.94 30.45 17.72
N ILE A 32 -4.25 29.30 17.12
CA ILE A 32 -3.24 28.50 16.44
C ILE A 32 -2.74 29.30 15.24
N VAL A 33 -1.57 29.90 15.40
CA VAL A 33 -0.98 30.81 14.41
C VAL A 33 -0.65 30.03 13.15
N PHE A 34 -0.86 30.65 12.00
CA PHE A 34 -0.38 30.08 10.74
C PHE A 34 1.16 30.05 10.74
N PRO A 35 1.82 29.01 10.21
CA PRO A 35 3.28 28.94 10.19
C PRO A 35 3.92 30.21 9.60
N ASP A 36 4.77 30.84 10.41
CA ASP A 36 5.57 31.99 10.01
C ASP A 36 6.91 31.54 9.38
N ARG A 37 7.78 32.51 9.07
CA ARG A 37 9.10 32.22 8.46
C ARG A 37 10.09 31.56 9.42
N GLN A 38 9.85 31.63 10.73
CA GLN A 38 10.71 30.99 11.73
C GLN A 38 10.34 29.51 11.91
N SER A 39 9.07 29.17 11.69
CA SER A 39 8.52 27.83 11.84
C SER A 39 8.43 27.03 10.55
N MET A 40 8.49 27.66 9.38
CA MET A 40 8.40 27.00 8.08
C MET A 40 9.18 27.75 6.99
N ASN A 41 9.90 27.01 6.14
CA ASN A 41 10.58 27.61 5.00
C ASN A 41 9.58 28.25 4.01
N GLU A 42 10.04 29.23 3.23
CA GLU A 42 9.15 30.05 2.40
C GLU A 42 8.45 29.24 1.29
N ASP A 43 9.11 28.23 0.73
CA ASP A 43 8.54 27.43 -0.36
C ASP A 43 7.45 26.48 0.13
N HIS A 44 7.69 25.73 1.22
CA HIS A 44 6.67 24.93 1.90
C HIS A 44 5.51 25.78 2.39
N ARG A 45 5.78 27.01 2.85
CA ARG A 45 4.73 27.96 3.26
C ARG A 45 3.88 28.39 2.07
N LYS A 46 4.49 28.67 0.90
CA LYS A 46 3.75 28.98 -0.34
C LYS A 46 2.92 27.80 -0.79
N GLU A 47 3.46 26.58 -0.78
CA GLU A 47 2.73 25.36 -1.10
C GLU A 47 1.53 25.16 -0.18
N LEU A 48 1.72 25.35 1.13
CA LEU A 48 0.65 25.31 2.11
C LEU A 48 -0.43 26.36 1.82
N ILE A 49 -0.06 27.60 1.48
CA ILE A 49 -1.03 28.64 1.11
C ILE A 49 -1.78 28.28 -0.18
N ILE A 50 -1.09 27.76 -1.19
CA ILE A 50 -1.68 27.34 -2.47
C ILE A 50 -2.69 26.20 -2.25
N SER A 51 -2.37 25.27 -1.34
CA SER A 51 -3.23 24.13 -1.03
C SER A 51 -4.63 24.53 -0.50
N PHE A 52 -4.76 25.72 0.10
CA PHE A 52 -6.05 26.26 0.56
C PHE A 52 -6.82 27.03 -0.50
N ARG A 53 -6.25 27.22 -1.70
CA ARG A 53 -6.89 27.95 -2.82
C ARG A 53 -7.45 27.01 -3.88
N VAL A 54 -7.43 25.69 -3.63
CA VAL A 54 -7.97 24.70 -4.54
C VAL A 54 -9.49 24.80 -4.58
N ALA A 55 -10.06 24.83 -5.78
CA ALA A 55 -11.51 24.87 -5.96
C ALA A 55 -12.18 23.61 -5.38
N SER A 56 -13.35 23.77 -4.76
CA SER A 56 -14.07 22.70 -4.06
C SER A 56 -14.53 21.54 -4.96
N ASN A 57 -14.49 21.74 -6.28
CA ASN A 57 -14.83 20.73 -7.30
C ASN A 57 -13.60 20.10 -7.98
N ASP A 58 -12.38 20.53 -7.66
CA ASP A 58 -11.14 19.97 -8.21
C ASP A 58 -10.57 18.88 -7.28
N TYR A 59 -11.19 17.70 -7.35
CA TYR A 59 -10.89 16.58 -6.46
C TYR A 59 -9.45 16.05 -6.56
N VAL A 60 -8.81 16.16 -7.74
CA VAL A 60 -7.44 15.72 -7.94
C VAL A 60 -6.46 16.66 -7.22
N LYS A 61 -6.59 17.97 -7.41
CA LYS A 61 -5.75 18.94 -6.68
C LYS A 61 -6.03 18.95 -5.18
N ALA A 62 -7.25 18.62 -4.80
CA ALA A 62 -7.64 18.42 -3.41
C ALA A 62 -6.90 17.24 -2.76
N ALA A 63 -6.87 16.06 -3.40
CA ALA A 63 -6.07 14.91 -2.94
C ALA A 63 -4.59 15.30 -2.80
N ARG A 64 -4.06 16.05 -3.78
CA ARG A 64 -2.69 16.59 -3.72
C ARG A 64 -2.48 17.50 -2.51
N SER A 65 -3.40 18.41 -2.23
CA SER A 65 -3.32 19.31 -1.07
C SER A 65 -3.29 18.54 0.25
N ALA A 66 -4.12 17.50 0.36
CA ALA A 66 -4.13 16.59 1.51
C ALA A 66 -2.78 15.87 1.70
N ARG A 67 -2.18 15.35 0.62
CA ARG A 67 -0.83 14.77 0.64
C ARG A 67 0.23 15.79 1.05
N THR A 68 0.16 17.02 0.54
CA THR A 68 1.04 18.12 0.96
C THR A 68 0.94 18.38 2.46
N TRP A 69 -0.27 18.43 3.05
CA TRP A 69 -0.41 18.67 4.50
C TRP A 69 0.22 17.58 5.34
N GLU A 70 0.05 16.32 4.94
CA GLU A 70 0.68 15.19 5.59
C GLU A 70 2.22 15.25 5.53
N ASN A 71 2.78 15.58 4.36
CA ASN A 71 4.22 15.69 4.18
C ASN A 71 4.79 16.85 5.01
N LEU A 72 4.12 18.01 5.00
CA LEU A 72 4.51 19.16 5.82
C LEU A 72 4.40 18.86 7.33
N LEU A 73 3.38 18.09 7.73
CA LEU A 73 3.23 17.67 9.12
C LEU A 73 4.41 16.80 9.57
N GLU A 74 4.92 15.90 8.72
CA GLU A 74 6.09 15.08 9.02
C GLU A 74 7.37 15.90 9.19
N ILE A 75 7.51 17.00 8.46
CA ILE A 75 8.70 17.87 8.52
C ILE A 75 8.66 18.81 9.74
N TYR A 76 7.53 19.47 9.98
CA TYR A 76 7.47 20.61 10.91
C TYR A 76 6.75 20.33 12.22
N ARG A 77 5.85 19.32 12.28
CA ARG A 77 4.99 19.03 13.44
C ARG A 77 4.30 20.27 14.06
N HIS A 78 4.01 21.29 13.24
CA HIS A 78 3.46 22.56 13.71
C HIS A 78 2.01 22.39 14.22
N PRO A 79 1.56 23.05 15.31
CA PRO A 79 0.20 22.95 15.84
C PRO A 79 -0.91 23.15 14.81
N PHE A 80 -0.71 24.09 13.87
CA PHE A 80 -1.63 24.30 12.74
C PHE A 80 -1.77 23.05 11.87
N LEU A 81 -0.67 22.40 11.51
CA LEU A 81 -0.68 21.19 10.70
C LEU A 81 -1.24 20.00 11.47
N LEU A 82 -0.90 19.87 12.77
CA LEU A 82 -1.45 18.83 13.64
C LEU A 82 -2.97 18.86 13.60
N LEU A 83 -3.54 20.04 13.83
CA LEU A 83 -4.97 20.26 13.76
C LEU A 83 -5.55 19.95 12.37
N ARG A 84 -4.98 20.53 11.32
CA ARG A 84 -5.51 20.40 9.95
C ARG A 84 -5.50 18.96 9.46
N VAL A 85 -4.40 18.24 9.66
CA VAL A 85 -4.29 16.83 9.27
C VAL A 85 -5.17 15.96 10.16
N ALA A 86 -5.31 16.27 11.44
CA ALA A 86 -6.23 15.54 12.31
C ALA A 86 -7.69 15.72 11.89
N ASP A 87 -8.10 16.93 11.47
CA ASP A 87 -9.45 17.20 10.94
C ASP A 87 -9.68 16.40 9.66
N MET A 88 -8.68 16.42 8.76
CA MET A 88 -8.68 15.66 7.51
C MET A 88 -8.84 14.16 7.74
N ARG A 89 -7.94 13.56 8.52
CA ARG A 89 -7.99 12.14 8.87
C ARG A 89 -9.34 11.78 9.49
N TRP A 90 -9.86 12.62 10.39
CA TRP A 90 -11.15 12.37 11.04
C TRP A 90 -12.29 12.25 10.02
N ALA A 91 -12.47 13.23 9.12
CA ALA A 91 -13.59 13.13 8.17
C ALA A 91 -13.34 12.14 7.03
N LEU A 92 -12.11 11.67 6.82
CA LEU A 92 -11.78 10.50 6.00
C LEU A 92 -11.94 9.16 6.75
N GLY A 93 -12.54 9.17 7.95
CA GLY A 93 -12.85 7.97 8.73
C GLY A 93 -11.66 7.35 9.47
N GLN A 94 -10.55 8.07 9.58
CA GLN A 94 -9.31 7.64 10.24
C GLN A 94 -9.27 8.12 11.69
N CYS A 95 -10.32 7.79 12.45
CA CYS A 95 -10.54 8.37 13.78
C CYS A 95 -9.43 8.03 14.80
N VAL A 96 -8.82 6.85 14.72
CA VAL A 96 -7.76 6.41 15.65
C VAL A 96 -6.52 7.31 15.51
N SER A 97 -5.99 7.43 14.29
CA SER A 97 -4.81 8.25 14.02
C SER A 97 -5.09 9.75 14.05
N ALA A 98 -6.34 10.17 13.80
CA ALA A 98 -6.75 11.54 14.03
C ALA A 98 -6.69 11.90 15.53
N LEU A 99 -7.15 11.00 16.42
CA LEU A 99 -7.07 11.19 17.87
C LEU A 99 -5.63 11.27 18.39
N GLU A 100 -4.70 10.52 17.81
CA GLU A 100 -3.27 10.66 18.11
C GLU A 100 -2.79 12.10 17.86
N LEU A 101 -3.14 12.67 16.71
CA LEU A 101 -2.75 14.04 16.35
C LEU A 101 -3.47 15.11 17.20
N TYR A 102 -4.73 14.88 17.61
CA TYR A 102 -5.38 15.79 18.57
C TYR A 102 -4.74 15.75 19.95
N GLN A 103 -4.29 14.56 20.39
CA GLN A 103 -3.59 14.42 21.65
C GLN A 103 -2.23 15.14 21.58
N GLU A 104 -1.46 14.94 20.51
CA GLU A 104 -0.20 15.66 20.28
C GLU A 104 -0.41 17.18 20.22
N LEU A 105 -1.48 17.63 19.54
CA LEU A 105 -1.87 19.05 19.55
C LEU A 105 -2.15 19.55 20.97
N TYR A 106 -2.91 18.78 21.76
CA TYR A 106 -3.19 19.14 23.15
C TYR A 106 -1.90 19.23 23.97
N ASP A 107 -0.97 18.30 23.80
CA ASP A 107 0.31 18.32 24.53
C ASP A 107 1.13 19.58 24.17
N ALA A 108 0.99 20.08 22.93
CA ALA A 108 1.67 21.30 22.47
C ALA A 108 1.03 22.61 22.97
N ILE A 109 -0.29 22.66 23.20
CA ILE A 109 -1.00 23.93 23.50
C ILE A 109 -1.77 23.94 24.84
N ALA A 110 -1.86 22.80 25.52
CA ALA A 110 -2.55 22.56 26.79
C ALA A 110 -4.01 23.09 26.86
N HIS A 111 -4.76 23.04 25.76
CA HIS A 111 -6.10 23.66 25.68
C HIS A 111 -7.18 22.85 26.43
N PRO A 112 -7.85 23.39 27.47
CA PRO A 112 -8.80 22.62 28.30
C PRO A 112 -10.00 22.05 27.54
N ALA A 113 -10.59 22.82 26.61
CA ALA A 113 -11.74 22.34 25.83
C ALA A 113 -11.36 21.20 24.87
N LEU A 114 -10.13 21.19 24.38
CA LEU A 114 -9.64 20.12 23.50
C LEU A 114 -9.52 18.82 24.31
N LYS A 115 -8.99 18.91 25.54
CA LYS A 115 -8.91 17.77 26.46
C LYS A 115 -10.27 17.21 26.83
N ALA A 116 -11.19 18.09 27.22
CA ALA A 116 -12.57 17.72 27.58
C ALA A 116 -13.30 16.98 26.44
N TRP A 117 -12.94 17.27 25.19
CA TRP A 117 -13.45 16.56 24.02
C TRP A 117 -12.70 15.24 23.74
N ILE A 118 -11.36 15.22 23.81
CA ILE A 118 -10.55 14.03 23.52
C ILE A 118 -10.89 12.86 24.46
N ASP A 119 -10.99 13.11 25.77
CA ASP A 119 -11.10 12.05 26.78
C ASP A 119 -12.34 11.12 26.62
N PRO A 120 -13.57 11.62 26.43
CA PRO A 120 -14.72 10.76 26.17
C PRO A 120 -14.66 10.10 24.79
N VAL A 121 -14.21 10.81 23.76
CA VAL A 121 -14.18 10.30 22.38
C VAL A 121 -13.15 9.18 22.23
N GLN A 122 -11.97 9.35 22.82
CA GLN A 122 -10.91 8.35 22.80
C GLN A 122 -11.36 7.03 23.45
N ARG A 123 -12.14 7.09 24.54
CA ARG A 123 -12.74 5.89 25.16
C ARG A 123 -13.70 5.18 24.21
N VAL A 124 -14.57 5.91 23.53
CA VAL A 124 -15.53 5.34 22.57
C VAL A 124 -14.81 4.68 21.39
N ILE A 125 -13.87 5.37 20.76
CA ILE A 125 -13.14 4.85 19.60
C ILE A 125 -12.29 3.63 19.97
N ARG A 126 -11.62 3.64 21.14
CA ARG A 126 -10.88 2.47 21.63
C ARG A 126 -11.81 1.29 21.90
N GLY A 127 -12.97 1.52 22.52
CA GLY A 127 -13.97 0.48 22.76
C GLY A 127 -14.47 -0.16 21.46
N GLN A 128 -14.76 0.66 20.44
CA GLN A 128 -15.15 0.18 19.11
C GLN A 128 -14.05 -0.65 18.43
N ALA A 129 -12.79 -0.21 18.51
CA ALA A 129 -11.66 -0.95 17.96
C ALA A 129 -11.45 -2.31 18.66
N SER A 130 -11.59 -2.35 19.99
CA SER A 130 -11.54 -3.60 20.77
C SER A 130 -12.70 -4.54 20.44
N GLN A 131 -13.92 -4.02 20.30
CA GLN A 131 -15.08 -4.83 19.91
C GLN A 131 -14.95 -5.36 18.48
N SER A 132 -14.47 -4.53 17.55
CA SER A 132 -14.21 -4.93 16.16
C SER A 132 -13.17 -6.05 16.10
N LEU A 133 -12.08 -5.93 16.87
CA LEU A 133 -11.05 -6.96 16.98
C LEU A 133 -11.59 -8.26 17.56
N HIS A 134 -12.37 -8.19 18.63
CA HIS A 134 -12.98 -9.38 19.25
C HIS A 134 -13.88 -10.12 18.24
N SER A 135 -14.78 -9.42 17.56
CA SER A 135 -15.65 -9.99 16.52
C SER A 135 -14.89 -10.45 15.25
N TYR A 136 -13.66 -9.99 15.07
CA TYR A 136 -12.78 -10.45 14.00
C TYR A 136 -12.10 -11.76 14.38
N LYS A 137 -11.51 -11.86 15.58
CA LYS A 137 -10.86 -13.07 16.09
C LYS A 137 -11.84 -14.21 16.38
N TYR A 138 -13.06 -13.86 16.82
CA TYR A 138 -14.11 -14.81 17.19
C TYR A 138 -15.37 -14.57 16.34
N PRO A 139 -15.31 -14.85 15.03
CA PRO A 139 -16.43 -14.60 14.13
C PRO A 139 -17.55 -15.62 14.33
N PRO A 140 -18.80 -15.29 13.97
CA PRO A 140 -19.86 -16.29 13.86
C PRO A 140 -19.49 -17.33 12.78
N ALA A 141 -20.02 -18.55 12.93
CA ALA A 141 -19.81 -19.63 11.98
C ALA A 141 -20.21 -19.21 10.55
N GLY A 142 -19.38 -19.57 9.57
CA GLY A 142 -19.63 -19.26 8.16
C GLY A 142 -19.22 -17.86 7.69
N LYS A 143 -18.66 -16.99 8.55
CA LYS A 143 -18.14 -15.68 8.11
C LYS A 143 -16.94 -15.80 7.16
N PHE A 144 -16.04 -16.74 7.46
CA PHE A 144 -14.84 -17.00 6.66
C PHE A 144 -14.96 -18.34 5.95
N ALA A 145 -14.36 -18.43 4.77
CA ALA A 145 -14.37 -19.67 3.98
C ALA A 145 -13.63 -20.79 4.75
N ILE A 146 -13.96 -22.04 4.42
CA ILE A 146 -13.33 -23.22 5.02
C ILE A 146 -11.81 -23.17 4.77
N GLY A 147 -11.02 -23.40 5.82
CA GLY A 147 -9.55 -23.31 5.76
C GLY A 147 -8.98 -21.89 5.65
N GLN A 148 -9.82 -20.87 5.42
CA GLN A 148 -9.41 -19.47 5.22
C GLN A 148 -9.48 -18.61 6.49
N THR A 149 -9.65 -19.23 7.66
CA THR A 149 -9.45 -18.55 8.95
C THR A 149 -7.96 -18.32 9.21
N TRP A 150 -7.65 -17.20 9.85
CA TRP A 150 -6.26 -16.86 10.13
C TRP A 150 -5.64 -17.84 11.14
N ARG A 151 -4.38 -18.18 10.87
CA ARG A 151 -3.43 -18.79 11.79
C ARG A 151 -2.07 -18.15 11.55
N SER A 152 -1.17 -18.24 12.52
CA SER A 152 0.21 -17.81 12.33
C SER A 152 0.88 -18.58 11.19
N VAL A 153 1.11 -17.92 10.06
CA VAL A 153 1.81 -18.53 8.92
C VAL A 153 3.32 -18.44 9.10
N ALA A 154 3.81 -17.38 9.75
CA ALA A 154 5.23 -17.22 10.01
C ALA A 154 5.77 -18.31 10.96
N ILE A 155 4.95 -18.73 11.95
CA ILE A 155 5.33 -19.78 12.91
C ILE A 155 5.09 -21.18 12.35
N HIS A 156 3.94 -21.43 11.72
CA HIS A 156 3.56 -22.79 11.34
C HIS A 156 4.08 -23.22 9.97
N ASP A 157 4.33 -22.29 9.06
CA ASP A 157 4.78 -22.61 7.71
C ASP A 157 6.27 -22.30 7.53
N ARG A 158 7.11 -22.47 8.57
CA ARG A 158 8.52 -22.05 8.55
C ARG A 158 9.33 -22.66 7.40
N ASN A 159 9.09 -23.91 7.03
CA ASN A 159 9.90 -24.58 6.02
C ASN A 159 9.52 -24.12 4.60
N PRO A 160 10.52 -23.89 3.71
CA PRO A 160 10.21 -23.55 2.33
C PRO A 160 9.59 -24.78 1.65
N PRO A 161 8.77 -24.59 0.62
CA PRO A 161 8.23 -25.72 -0.13
C PRO A 161 9.38 -26.53 -0.76
N SER A 162 9.25 -27.86 -0.77
CA SER A 162 10.31 -28.80 -1.20
C SER A 162 10.42 -28.96 -2.72
N PHE A 163 9.71 -28.15 -3.50
CA PHE A 163 9.74 -28.23 -4.96
C PHE A 163 10.92 -27.43 -5.50
N ASN A 164 11.72 -28.05 -6.35
CA ASN A 164 12.88 -27.43 -6.98
C ASN A 164 12.81 -27.62 -8.49
N PHE A 165 13.11 -26.56 -9.25
CA PHE A 165 13.44 -26.69 -10.66
C PHE A 165 14.82 -27.34 -10.84
N THR A 166 15.09 -27.83 -12.04
CA THR A 166 16.43 -28.35 -12.34
C THR A 166 17.45 -27.19 -12.36
N PRO A 167 18.72 -27.43 -11.97
CA PRO A 167 19.76 -26.41 -12.05
C PRO A 167 19.88 -25.79 -13.45
N GLU A 168 19.65 -26.58 -14.51
CA GLU A 168 19.70 -26.14 -15.90
C GLU A 168 18.56 -25.15 -16.23
N ALA A 169 17.36 -25.36 -15.69
CA ALA A 169 16.23 -24.46 -15.91
C ALA A 169 16.48 -23.09 -15.26
N ILE A 170 17.01 -23.09 -14.03
CA ILE A 170 17.39 -21.86 -13.33
C ILE A 170 18.54 -21.16 -14.05
N ALA A 171 19.56 -21.89 -14.49
CA ALA A 171 20.67 -21.35 -15.26
C ALA A 171 20.19 -20.71 -16.58
N ALA A 172 19.31 -21.39 -17.33
CA ALA A 172 18.75 -20.85 -18.56
C ALA A 172 17.96 -19.55 -18.34
N CYS A 173 17.20 -19.44 -17.24
CA CYS A 173 16.51 -18.21 -16.87
C CYS A 173 17.50 -17.07 -16.58
N ARG A 174 18.56 -17.37 -15.80
CA ARG A 174 19.63 -16.44 -15.45
C ARG A 174 20.36 -15.94 -16.69
N ASP A 175 20.76 -16.85 -17.57
CA ASP A 175 21.49 -16.52 -18.79
C ASP A 175 20.66 -15.63 -19.72
N ARG A 176 19.35 -15.90 -19.84
CA ARG A 176 18.42 -15.05 -20.60
C ARG A 176 18.37 -13.62 -20.08
N TRP A 177 18.41 -13.43 -18.76
CA TRP A 177 18.39 -12.12 -18.11
C TRP A 177 19.72 -11.39 -18.21
N ASN A 178 20.82 -12.09 -17.95
CA ASN A 178 22.16 -11.52 -18.02
C ASN A 178 22.56 -11.14 -19.45
N ALA A 179 22.04 -11.85 -20.45
CA ALA A 179 22.24 -11.52 -21.87
C ALA A 179 21.43 -10.30 -22.34
N MET A 180 20.45 -9.80 -21.57
CA MET A 180 19.71 -8.59 -21.96
C MET A 180 20.59 -7.34 -21.82
N ALA A 181 20.48 -6.45 -22.80
CA ALA A 181 21.07 -5.12 -22.71
C ALA A 181 20.43 -4.32 -21.56
N GLU A 182 21.14 -3.31 -21.06
CA GLU A 182 20.70 -2.50 -19.92
C GLU A 182 19.38 -1.77 -20.20
N ASP A 183 19.19 -1.23 -21.41
CA ASP A 183 17.94 -0.59 -21.83
C ASP A 183 16.76 -1.57 -21.81
N MET A 184 16.99 -2.82 -22.20
CA MET A 184 15.98 -3.88 -22.17
C MET A 184 15.64 -4.30 -20.74
N ARG A 185 16.62 -4.30 -19.83
CA ARG A 185 16.34 -4.51 -18.39
C ARG A 185 15.54 -3.35 -17.81
N ALA A 186 15.83 -2.10 -18.18
CA ALA A 186 15.02 -0.95 -17.76
C ALA A 186 13.56 -1.06 -18.23
N LYS A 187 13.34 -1.41 -19.51
CA LYS A 187 11.99 -1.69 -20.05
C LYS A 187 11.27 -2.80 -19.28
N TYR A 188 12.00 -3.83 -18.85
CA TYR A 188 11.43 -4.89 -18.01
C TYR A 188 10.95 -4.36 -16.66
N LEU A 189 11.69 -3.44 -16.03
CA LEU A 189 11.30 -2.82 -14.77
C LEU A 189 10.07 -1.91 -14.94
N HIS A 190 9.99 -1.14 -16.03
CA HIS A 190 8.79 -0.37 -16.35
C HIS A 190 7.58 -1.30 -16.57
N TYR A 191 7.77 -2.40 -17.30
CA TYR A 191 6.73 -3.40 -17.52
C TYR A 191 6.26 -4.03 -16.19
N HIS A 192 7.18 -4.36 -15.29
CA HIS A 192 6.87 -4.81 -13.94
C HIS A 192 5.99 -3.80 -13.18
N CYS A 193 6.34 -2.51 -13.21
CA CYS A 193 5.58 -1.45 -12.54
C CYS A 193 4.15 -1.33 -13.10
N LEU A 194 3.98 -1.48 -14.42
CA LEU A 194 2.65 -1.48 -15.06
C LEU A 194 1.82 -2.70 -14.64
N GLN A 195 2.43 -3.89 -14.69
CA GLN A 195 1.72 -5.14 -14.38
C GLN A 195 1.34 -5.23 -12.89
N THR A 196 2.24 -4.87 -11.98
CA THR A 196 1.97 -4.94 -10.54
C THR A 196 0.81 -4.02 -10.14
N ASN A 197 0.69 -2.83 -10.74
CA ASN A 197 -0.42 -1.92 -10.49
C ASN A 197 -1.74 -2.37 -11.17
N PHE A 198 -1.65 -3.01 -12.34
CA PHE A 198 -2.80 -3.68 -12.96
C PHE A 198 -3.34 -4.85 -12.11
N LEU A 199 -2.45 -5.62 -11.48
CA LEU A 199 -2.83 -6.72 -10.59
C LEU A 199 -3.62 -6.22 -9.37
N GLU A 200 -3.23 -5.10 -8.76
CA GLU A 200 -3.99 -4.48 -7.66
C GLU A 200 -5.27 -3.77 -8.13
N GLY A 201 -5.44 -3.58 -9.44
CA GLY A 201 -6.58 -2.85 -9.99
C GLY A 201 -6.49 -1.33 -9.75
N THR A 202 -5.30 -0.80 -9.48
CA THR A 202 -5.12 0.62 -9.19
C THR A 202 -5.16 1.47 -10.45
N THR A 203 -4.49 1.03 -11.52
CA THR A 203 -4.56 1.64 -12.85
C THR A 203 -4.50 0.56 -13.92
N ASN A 204 -5.21 0.77 -15.03
CA ASN A 204 -5.18 -0.10 -16.19
C ASN A 204 -5.21 0.75 -17.45
N LEU A 205 -4.20 0.58 -18.30
CA LEU A 205 -3.99 1.33 -19.52
C LEU A 205 -4.35 0.50 -20.73
N ASP A 206 -4.72 1.16 -21.82
CA ASP A 206 -4.79 0.48 -23.12
C ASP A 206 -3.41 -0.08 -23.52
N TYR A 207 -3.43 -1.09 -24.40
CA TYR A 207 -2.21 -1.78 -24.82
C TYR A 207 -1.19 -0.86 -25.52
N PRO A 208 -1.58 0.04 -26.45
CA PRO A 208 -0.64 0.99 -27.05
C PRO A 208 0.07 1.89 -26.03
N SER A 209 -0.65 2.36 -25.01
CA SER A 209 -0.10 3.22 -23.96
C SER A 209 0.81 2.47 -23.01
N THR A 210 0.50 1.19 -22.74
CA THR A 210 1.40 0.28 -22.02
C THR A 210 2.74 0.19 -22.73
N ILE A 211 2.76 -0.04 -24.05
CA ILE A 211 4.01 -0.09 -24.83
C ILE A 211 4.77 1.23 -24.73
N ARG A 212 4.09 2.38 -24.92
CA ARG A 212 4.75 3.70 -24.86
C ARG A 212 5.43 3.92 -23.51
N LEU A 213 4.79 3.60 -22.40
CA LEU A 213 5.38 3.75 -21.06
C LEU A 213 6.48 2.72 -20.77
N VAL A 214 6.39 1.51 -21.32
CA VAL A 214 7.50 0.55 -21.22
C VAL A 214 8.79 1.13 -21.83
N HIS A 215 8.67 1.80 -22.99
CA HIS A 215 9.81 2.41 -23.67
C HIS A 215 10.25 3.75 -23.07
N ALA A 216 9.30 4.60 -22.67
CA ALA A 216 9.57 5.98 -22.24
C ALA A 216 9.79 6.16 -20.73
N GLY A 217 9.39 5.18 -19.91
CA GLY A 217 9.32 5.32 -18.45
C GLY A 217 8.14 6.21 -18.01
N PHE A 218 8.20 6.73 -16.78
CA PHE A 218 7.08 7.40 -16.12
C PHE A 218 7.31 8.90 -15.86
N SER A 219 8.06 9.57 -16.73
CA SER A 219 8.32 11.01 -16.60
C SER A 219 7.03 11.87 -16.62
N ASP A 220 7.12 13.10 -16.11
CA ASP A 220 6.00 14.06 -16.11
C ASP A 220 5.61 14.59 -17.50
N ASP A 221 6.23 14.10 -18.58
CA ASP A 221 5.85 14.47 -19.92
C ASP A 221 4.46 13.89 -20.26
N THR A 222 3.44 14.72 -20.03
CA THR A 222 2.02 14.45 -20.29
C THR A 222 1.70 14.14 -21.75
N GLN A 223 2.69 14.18 -22.65
CA GLN A 223 2.52 13.76 -24.05
C GLN A 223 2.48 12.24 -24.21
N THR A 224 2.95 11.47 -23.22
CA THR A 224 3.06 10.01 -23.36
C THR A 224 1.69 9.30 -23.31
N ILE A 225 0.81 9.74 -22.40
CA ILE A 225 -0.55 9.23 -22.25
C ILE A 225 -1.49 10.37 -21.84
N THR A 226 -2.79 10.17 -22.03
CA THR A 226 -3.85 11.06 -21.54
C THR A 226 -4.93 10.25 -20.80
N ASP A 227 -5.88 10.93 -20.15
CA ASP A 227 -6.92 10.27 -19.34
C ASP A 227 -7.74 9.24 -20.13
N VAL A 228 -7.89 9.44 -21.45
CA VAL A 228 -8.64 8.51 -22.32
C VAL A 228 -7.95 7.15 -22.46
N ASN A 229 -6.64 7.10 -22.21
CA ASN A 229 -5.85 5.87 -22.27
C ASN A 229 -6.01 5.02 -21.02
N ILE A 230 -6.59 5.56 -19.94
CA ILE A 230 -6.81 4.87 -18.67
C ILE A 230 -8.16 4.14 -18.69
N VAL A 231 -8.13 2.94 -19.25
CA VAL A 231 -9.32 2.12 -19.52
C VAL A 231 -9.88 1.42 -18.27
N GLY A 232 -9.11 1.28 -17.20
CA GLY A 232 -9.54 0.62 -15.97
C GLY A 232 -8.88 1.15 -14.69
N GLY A 233 -9.34 0.66 -13.54
CA GLY A 233 -8.72 0.91 -12.24
C GLY A 233 -9.39 1.99 -11.38
N GLU A 234 -8.89 2.12 -10.15
CA GLU A 234 -9.31 3.13 -9.18
C GLU A 234 -8.93 4.56 -9.60
N ILE A 235 -7.74 4.70 -10.19
CA ILE A 235 -7.24 5.98 -10.72
C ILE A 235 -7.64 6.10 -12.17
N ARG A 236 -8.18 7.28 -12.54
CA ARG A 236 -8.70 7.59 -13.88
C ARG A 236 -8.17 8.91 -14.45
N ASN A 237 -7.08 9.43 -13.87
CA ASN A 237 -6.42 10.64 -14.33
C ASN A 237 -4.92 10.37 -14.52
N THR A 238 -4.35 11.02 -15.52
CA THR A 238 -2.97 10.82 -15.98
C THR A 238 -1.95 11.18 -14.91
N PHE A 239 -2.19 12.27 -14.18
CA PHE A 239 -1.26 12.78 -13.19
C PHE A 239 -1.03 11.78 -12.06
N ASP A 240 -2.09 11.33 -11.38
CA ASP A 240 -1.97 10.35 -10.30
C ASP A 240 -1.52 8.99 -10.84
N ALA A 241 -1.89 8.61 -12.08
CA ALA A 241 -1.46 7.36 -12.68
C ALA A 241 0.07 7.32 -12.90
N LEU A 242 0.65 8.38 -13.46
CA LEU A 242 2.10 8.49 -13.66
C LEU A 242 2.83 8.62 -12.32
N ALA A 243 2.32 9.44 -11.39
CA ALA A 243 2.90 9.59 -10.05
C ALA A 243 2.99 8.24 -9.31
N LEU A 244 1.92 7.46 -9.33
CA LEU A 244 1.90 6.14 -8.71
C LEU A 244 2.82 5.12 -9.41
N LEU A 245 2.97 5.19 -10.72
CA LEU A 245 3.93 4.34 -11.43
C LEU A 245 5.36 4.70 -11.05
N ARG A 246 5.68 5.99 -10.84
CA ARG A 246 6.96 6.43 -10.30
C ARG A 246 7.20 5.98 -8.86
N ASP A 247 6.20 6.06 -8.00
CA ASP A 247 6.28 5.53 -6.63
C ASP A 247 6.67 4.04 -6.63
N THR A 248 6.06 3.29 -7.56
CA THR A 248 6.34 1.86 -7.74
C THR A 248 7.74 1.61 -8.30
N GLU A 249 8.17 2.39 -9.29
CA GLU A 249 9.51 2.34 -9.86
C GLU A 249 10.57 2.65 -8.82
N GLN A 250 10.39 3.71 -8.03
CA GLN A 250 11.30 4.11 -6.98
C GLN A 250 11.42 3.03 -5.90
N ALA A 251 10.30 2.47 -5.44
CA ALA A 251 10.31 1.40 -4.45
C ALA A 251 10.95 0.11 -5.00
N LEU A 252 10.73 -0.21 -6.27
CA LEU A 252 11.37 -1.36 -6.93
C LEU A 252 12.87 -1.15 -7.05
N GLN A 253 13.32 0.05 -7.44
CA GLN A 253 14.74 0.36 -7.55
C GLN A 253 15.43 0.33 -6.18
N GLU A 254 14.83 0.92 -5.15
CA GLU A 254 15.36 0.84 -3.77
C GLU A 254 15.50 -0.62 -3.31
N ALA A 255 14.51 -1.47 -3.62
CA ALA A 255 14.57 -2.89 -3.29
C ALA A 255 15.63 -3.65 -4.10
N LEU A 256 15.81 -3.34 -5.39
CA LEU A 256 16.87 -3.93 -6.22
C LEU A 256 18.24 -3.58 -5.67
N ASP A 257 18.48 -2.30 -5.38
CA ASP A 257 19.75 -1.81 -4.85
C ASP A 257 20.06 -2.46 -3.50
N LEU A 258 19.06 -2.58 -2.61
CA LEU A 258 19.19 -3.27 -1.33
C LEU A 258 19.53 -4.75 -1.53
N PHE A 259 18.72 -5.49 -2.30
CA PHE A 259 18.88 -6.94 -2.40
C PHE A 259 20.08 -7.37 -3.22
N MET A 260 20.75 -6.46 -3.94
CA MET A 260 22.03 -6.75 -4.58
C MET A 260 23.23 -6.67 -3.61
N GLN A 261 23.07 -6.07 -2.43
CA GLN A 261 24.14 -5.96 -1.42
C GLN A 261 24.47 -7.32 -0.79
N GLU A 262 25.70 -7.51 -0.34
CA GLU A 262 26.14 -8.75 0.32
C GLU A 262 25.51 -8.93 1.71
N ASP A 263 25.33 -7.84 2.44
CA ASP A 263 24.73 -7.76 3.77
C ASP A 263 23.23 -7.41 3.73
N ALA A 264 22.60 -7.58 2.57
CA ALA A 264 21.18 -7.34 2.35
C ALA A 264 20.33 -8.01 3.44
N SER A 265 19.52 -7.20 4.12
CA SER A 265 18.59 -7.67 5.13
C SER A 265 17.31 -6.84 5.11
N LEU A 266 16.21 -7.48 5.48
CA LEU A 266 14.92 -6.85 5.69
C LEU A 266 14.67 -6.76 7.19
N ASP A 267 14.33 -5.55 7.62
CA ASP A 267 13.87 -5.22 8.97
C ASP A 267 12.59 -4.36 8.88
N GLU A 268 12.03 -4.01 10.04
CA GLU A 268 10.83 -3.17 10.11
C GLU A 268 11.03 -1.81 9.44
N ALA A 269 12.17 -1.16 9.70
CA ALA A 269 12.46 0.15 9.15
C ALA A 269 12.46 0.12 7.61
N THR A 270 13.13 -0.87 7.01
CA THR A 270 13.21 -1.05 5.57
C THR A 270 11.86 -1.41 4.96
N LEU A 271 11.12 -2.32 5.59
CA LEU A 271 9.77 -2.66 5.15
C LEU A 271 8.85 -1.43 5.12
N CYS A 272 8.86 -0.63 6.19
CA CYS A 272 8.06 0.57 6.30
C CYS A 272 8.53 1.68 5.34
N ARG A 273 9.83 1.82 5.07
CA ARG A 273 10.33 2.74 4.03
C ARG A 273 9.83 2.34 2.64
N LEU A 274 10.01 1.09 2.22
CA LEU A 274 9.53 0.60 0.93
C LEU A 274 8.00 0.77 0.79
N HIS A 275 7.25 0.49 1.85
CA HIS A 275 5.80 0.71 1.89
C HIS A 275 5.43 2.20 1.77
N ARG A 276 6.19 3.11 2.38
CA ARG A 276 6.00 4.54 2.23
C ARG A 276 6.23 4.98 0.79
N THR A 277 7.36 4.57 0.20
CA THR A 277 7.74 4.91 -1.16
C THR A 277 6.67 4.46 -2.16
N ILE A 278 6.20 3.21 -2.07
CA ILE A 278 5.26 2.65 -3.05
C ILE A 278 3.82 3.20 -2.96
N LEU A 279 3.45 3.81 -1.82
CA LEU A 279 2.11 4.33 -1.58
C LEU A 279 2.04 5.85 -1.41
N ASP A 280 3.09 6.61 -1.73
CA ASP A 280 3.09 8.06 -1.48
C ASP A 280 1.90 8.76 -2.15
N THR A 281 1.69 8.50 -3.45
CA THR A 281 0.53 8.95 -4.21
C THR A 281 -0.76 8.32 -3.67
N ASN A 282 -0.74 7.06 -3.23
CA ASN A 282 -1.91 6.36 -2.67
C ASN A 282 -2.37 6.88 -1.30
N ARG A 283 -1.53 7.65 -0.59
CA ARG A 283 -1.83 8.13 0.77
C ARG A 283 -3.19 8.83 0.85
N VAL A 284 -3.47 9.68 -0.13
CA VAL A 284 -4.80 10.28 -0.34
C VAL A 284 -5.13 10.24 -1.82
N LEU A 285 -6.18 9.49 -2.18
CA LEU A 285 -6.66 9.37 -3.56
C LEU A 285 -8.07 9.88 -3.70
N TYR A 286 -8.33 10.54 -4.83
CA TYR A 286 -9.68 10.78 -5.31
C TYR A 286 -10.14 9.57 -6.15
N GLN A 287 -11.22 8.92 -5.71
CA GLN A 287 -11.85 7.85 -6.45
C GLN A 287 -13.12 8.38 -7.14
N ARG A 288 -13.11 8.37 -8.48
CA ARG A 288 -14.29 8.72 -9.27
C ARG A 288 -15.28 7.56 -9.26
N ILE A 289 -16.31 7.69 -8.43
CA ILE A 289 -17.44 6.77 -8.40
C ILE A 289 -18.39 7.15 -9.56
N ARG A 290 -19.04 6.17 -10.21
CA ARG A 290 -20.03 6.50 -11.26
C ARG A 290 -21.16 7.30 -10.60
N PRO A 291 -21.79 8.26 -11.29
CA PRO A 291 -22.85 9.09 -10.69
C PRO A 291 -24.02 8.29 -10.10
N GLN A 292 -24.26 7.08 -10.62
CA GLN A 292 -25.28 6.14 -10.13
C GLN A 292 -24.90 5.45 -8.80
N ASP A 293 -23.60 5.38 -8.51
CA ASP A 293 -23.03 4.66 -7.37
C ASP A 293 -22.69 5.61 -6.18
N GLY A 294 -22.85 6.93 -6.37
CA GLY A 294 -22.72 7.93 -5.31
C GLY A 294 -21.88 9.16 -5.69
N GLN A 295 -21.62 9.99 -4.68
CA GLN A 295 -20.75 11.17 -4.80
C GLN A 295 -19.26 10.77 -4.85
N PRO A 296 -18.40 11.60 -5.47
CA PRO A 296 -16.94 11.58 -5.31
C PRO A 296 -16.48 11.24 -3.88
N GLN A 297 -15.55 10.30 -3.73
CA GLN A 297 -14.98 9.93 -2.43
C GLN A 297 -13.46 10.04 -2.43
N PHE A 298 -12.91 10.46 -1.29
CA PHE A 298 -11.48 10.36 -0.99
C PHE A 298 -11.21 9.10 -0.20
N ARG A 299 -10.13 8.40 -0.55
CA ARG A 299 -9.58 7.31 0.25
C ARG A 299 -8.30 7.79 0.93
N TYR A 300 -8.14 7.43 2.20
CA TYR A 300 -6.93 7.63 2.96
C TYR A 300 -6.33 6.28 3.33
N SER A 301 -5.03 6.14 3.13
CA SER A 301 -4.25 4.97 3.56
C SER A 301 -3.08 5.42 4.41
N HIS A 302 -2.88 4.78 5.56
CA HIS A 302 -1.66 4.99 6.35
C HIS A 302 -0.46 4.40 5.62
N ILE A 303 0.58 5.20 5.40
CA ILE A 303 1.79 4.78 4.69
C ILE A 303 2.99 4.67 5.63
N GLY A 304 3.88 3.73 5.35
CA GLY A 304 5.06 3.43 6.15
C GLY A 304 4.82 3.11 7.63
N VAL A 305 3.64 2.62 7.99
CA VAL A 305 3.29 2.12 9.32
C VAL A 305 2.32 0.95 9.18
N THR A 306 2.44 -0.06 10.04
CA THR A 306 1.53 -1.21 10.07
C THR A 306 0.13 -0.79 10.51
N ARG A 307 -0.86 -1.66 10.25
CA ARG A 307 -2.25 -1.47 10.66
C ARG A 307 -2.50 -1.65 12.14
N LEU A 308 -1.50 -2.00 12.95
CA LEU A 308 -1.60 -1.85 14.42
C LEU A 308 -1.92 -0.40 14.78
N ARG A 309 -1.30 0.55 14.08
CA ARG A 309 -1.54 1.98 14.30
C ARG A 309 -2.98 2.38 14.01
N SER A 310 -3.53 1.94 12.87
CA SER A 310 -4.90 2.28 12.50
C SER A 310 -5.96 1.42 13.17
N ARG A 311 -5.55 0.30 13.78
CA ARG A 311 -6.40 -0.71 14.45
C ARG A 311 -7.48 -1.27 13.52
N ARG A 312 -7.14 -1.44 12.23
CA ARG A 312 -8.06 -1.97 11.22
C ARG A 312 -7.73 -3.43 10.89
N ASN A 313 -8.77 -4.26 10.91
CA ASN A 313 -8.71 -5.62 10.38
C ASN A 313 -9.15 -5.62 8.91
N VAL A 314 -8.54 -6.49 8.11
CA VAL A 314 -8.75 -6.55 6.66
C VAL A 314 -9.27 -7.94 6.27
N THR A 315 -10.06 -8.00 5.20
CA THR A 315 -10.60 -9.24 4.63
C THR A 315 -10.61 -9.13 3.12
N ALA A 316 -10.41 -10.23 2.41
CA ALA A 316 -10.61 -10.29 0.97
C ALA A 316 -11.80 -11.18 0.61
N HIS A 317 -12.51 -10.82 -0.44
CA HIS A 317 -13.57 -11.67 -1.00
C HIS A 317 -12.96 -12.71 -1.94
N LEU A 318 -13.44 -13.95 -1.86
CA LEU A 318 -13.09 -14.96 -2.85
C LEU A 318 -13.74 -14.60 -4.20
N LEU A 319 -12.95 -14.70 -5.29
CA LEU A 319 -13.31 -14.28 -6.64
C LEU A 319 -14.60 -14.94 -7.20
N HIS A 320 -15.05 -16.05 -6.61
CA HIS A 320 -16.22 -16.83 -7.06
C HIS A 320 -17.27 -17.07 -5.94
N GLU A 321 -17.02 -16.63 -4.71
CA GLU A 321 -17.91 -16.85 -3.57
C GLU A 321 -18.15 -15.52 -2.85
N ARG A 322 -19.18 -14.77 -3.29
CA ARG A 322 -19.49 -13.45 -2.73
C ARG A 322 -19.76 -13.47 -1.22
N MET A 323 -20.09 -14.63 -0.64
CA MET A 323 -20.41 -14.78 0.78
C MET A 323 -19.23 -15.24 1.65
N SER A 324 -18.13 -15.72 1.06
CA SER A 324 -17.00 -16.29 1.79
C SER A 324 -15.80 -15.34 1.75
N GLN A 325 -15.32 -14.93 2.92
CA GLN A 325 -14.15 -14.05 3.05
C GLN A 325 -12.91 -14.82 3.48
N ILE A 326 -11.74 -14.30 3.09
CA ILE A 326 -10.43 -14.68 3.63
C ILE A 326 -10.13 -13.81 4.84
N GLN A 327 -9.74 -14.45 5.94
CA GLN A 327 -9.25 -13.77 7.13
C GLN A 327 -7.72 -13.63 7.05
N TYR A 328 -7.23 -12.40 7.22
CA TYR A 328 -5.82 -12.11 7.37
C TYR A 328 -5.44 -12.01 8.86
N CYS A 329 -4.17 -11.73 9.15
CA CYS A 329 -3.74 -11.53 10.53
C CYS A 329 -4.64 -10.50 11.27
N PRO A 330 -5.00 -10.69 12.53
CA PRO A 330 -5.57 -9.62 13.35
C PRO A 330 -4.56 -8.47 13.51
N TYR A 331 -5.01 -7.22 13.57
CA TYR A 331 -4.09 -6.07 13.58
C TYR A 331 -3.17 -6.04 14.80
N ASP A 332 -3.58 -6.65 15.91
CA ASP A 332 -2.84 -6.70 17.18
C ASP A 332 -1.81 -7.84 17.24
N SER A 333 -1.70 -8.62 16.17
CA SER A 333 -0.75 -9.72 16.02
C SER A 333 0.17 -9.52 14.81
N VAL A 334 0.11 -8.35 14.15
CA VAL A 334 0.91 -8.06 12.95
C VAL A 334 2.40 -7.98 13.28
N GLU A 335 2.76 -7.30 14.36
CA GLU A 335 4.14 -7.06 14.77
C GLU A 335 4.83 -8.37 15.14
N GLU A 336 4.16 -9.21 15.94
CA GLU A 336 4.64 -10.55 16.31
C GLU A 336 4.86 -11.43 15.08
N GLU A 337 3.94 -11.44 14.11
CA GLU A 337 4.12 -12.19 12.86
C GLU A 337 5.28 -11.65 12.00
N LEU A 338 5.51 -10.34 12.01
CA LEU A 338 6.62 -9.72 11.28
C LEU A 338 7.97 -10.04 11.94
N GLU A 339 8.04 -10.05 13.26
CA GLU A 339 9.24 -10.46 14.04
C GLU A 339 9.67 -11.90 13.70
N GLU A 340 8.72 -12.78 13.38
CA GLU A 340 8.99 -14.14 12.90
C GLU A 340 9.30 -14.20 11.39
N PHE A 341 8.71 -13.30 10.60
CA PHE A 341 8.92 -13.24 9.16
C PHE A 341 10.33 -12.76 8.78
N TYR A 342 10.86 -11.71 9.43
CA TYR A 342 12.14 -11.10 9.03
C TYR A 342 13.33 -12.07 9.09
N PRO A 343 13.57 -12.82 10.19
CA PRO A 343 14.70 -13.75 10.25
C PRO A 343 14.60 -14.81 9.16
N ARG A 344 13.38 -15.27 8.87
CA ARG A 344 13.14 -16.29 7.87
C ARG A 344 13.32 -15.79 6.45
N PHE A 345 12.83 -14.59 6.15
CA PHE A 345 13.11 -13.89 4.89
C PHE A 345 14.63 -13.76 4.69
N ASN A 346 15.35 -13.26 5.70
CA ASN A 346 16.79 -13.02 5.65
C ASN A 346 17.62 -14.31 5.53
N GLU A 347 17.13 -15.42 6.05
CA GLU A 347 17.72 -16.75 5.82
C GLU A 347 17.51 -17.19 4.37
N LEU A 348 16.29 -17.12 3.85
CA LEU A 348 15.95 -17.62 2.52
C LEU A 348 16.70 -16.89 1.39
N ILE A 349 16.94 -15.59 1.52
CA ILE A 349 17.69 -14.83 0.51
C ILE A 349 19.20 -15.12 0.52
N ARG A 350 19.71 -15.77 1.58
CA ARG A 350 21.12 -16.19 1.72
C ARG A 350 21.34 -17.67 1.42
N ARG A 351 20.27 -18.46 1.27
CA ARG A 351 20.36 -19.90 1.07
C ARG A 351 20.50 -20.26 -0.39
N ASP A 352 21.69 -20.74 -0.73
CA ASP A 352 21.99 -21.22 -2.08
C ASP A 352 21.52 -22.66 -2.37
N ASP A 353 21.04 -23.36 -1.35
CA ASP A 353 20.53 -24.73 -1.43
C ASP A 353 19.00 -24.81 -1.62
N VAL A 354 18.31 -23.66 -1.54
CA VAL A 354 16.86 -23.55 -1.79
C VAL A 354 16.62 -23.02 -3.19
N ASP A 355 15.64 -23.60 -3.89
CA ASP A 355 15.19 -23.09 -5.18
C ASP A 355 14.68 -21.65 -5.03
N PRO A 356 15.14 -20.71 -5.87
CA PRO A 356 14.84 -19.30 -5.69
C PRO A 356 13.36 -18.97 -5.92
N PHE A 357 12.63 -19.74 -6.75
CA PHE A 357 11.19 -19.60 -6.91
C PHE A 357 10.40 -20.26 -5.77
N ALA A 358 10.93 -21.32 -5.15
CA ALA A 358 10.38 -21.86 -3.91
C ALA A 358 10.48 -20.84 -2.76
N ALA A 359 11.64 -20.19 -2.60
CA ALA A 359 11.83 -19.10 -1.64
C ALA A 359 10.91 -17.90 -1.95
N ALA A 360 10.82 -17.49 -3.22
CA ALA A 360 9.92 -16.40 -3.65
C ALA A 360 8.44 -16.70 -3.32
N ALA A 361 7.99 -17.93 -3.60
CA ALA A 361 6.62 -18.36 -3.33
C ALA A 361 6.29 -18.35 -1.83
N TRP A 362 7.25 -18.77 -0.99
CA TRP A 362 7.12 -18.68 0.47
C TRP A 362 7.00 -17.22 0.93
N ILE A 363 7.94 -16.37 0.54
CA ILE A 363 7.96 -14.93 0.90
C ILE A 363 6.65 -14.26 0.49
N GLN A 364 6.22 -14.49 -0.76
CA GLN A 364 4.98 -13.96 -1.29
C GLN A 364 3.77 -14.35 -0.44
N HIS A 365 3.60 -15.66 -0.21
CA HIS A 365 2.42 -16.19 0.47
C HIS A 365 2.37 -15.77 1.93
N VAL A 366 3.49 -15.85 2.64
CA VAL A 366 3.54 -15.53 4.08
C VAL A 366 3.30 -14.04 4.28
N PHE A 367 4.03 -13.17 3.58
CA PHE A 367 3.89 -11.72 3.73
C PHE A 367 2.46 -11.24 3.42
N VAL A 368 1.89 -11.68 2.29
CA VAL A 368 0.53 -11.25 1.89
C VAL A 368 -0.56 -11.84 2.79
N THR A 369 -0.27 -12.90 3.56
CA THR A 369 -1.19 -13.49 4.56
C THR A 369 -1.09 -12.80 5.92
N ILE A 370 0.11 -12.31 6.31
CA ILE A 370 0.26 -11.36 7.42
C ILE A 370 -0.51 -10.07 7.08
N HIS A 371 -0.35 -9.59 5.85
CA HIS A 371 -1.04 -8.40 5.32
C HIS A 371 -0.85 -7.18 6.26
N PRO A 372 0.40 -6.76 6.53
CA PRO A 372 0.70 -5.85 7.64
C PRO A 372 0.18 -4.42 7.46
N PHE A 373 -0.11 -4.00 6.23
CA PHE A 373 -0.52 -2.63 5.91
C PHE A 373 -2.01 -2.55 5.53
N GLU A 374 -2.58 -1.34 5.50
CA GLU A 374 -3.98 -1.14 5.06
C GLU A 374 -4.17 -1.36 3.56
N ASP A 375 -3.14 -1.08 2.77
CA ASP A 375 -3.11 -1.19 1.31
C ASP A 375 -1.66 -1.49 0.87
N GLY A 376 -1.42 -1.73 -0.41
CA GLY A 376 -0.07 -1.90 -0.98
C GLY A 376 0.58 -3.25 -0.72
N ASN A 377 -0.01 -4.11 0.14
CA ASN A 377 0.54 -5.41 0.51
C ASN A 377 0.86 -6.29 -0.70
N GLY A 378 -0.01 -6.34 -1.71
CA GLY A 378 0.24 -7.17 -2.90
C GLY A 378 1.38 -6.66 -3.78
N ARG A 379 1.53 -5.33 -3.92
CA ARG A 379 2.65 -4.72 -4.65
C ARG A 379 3.96 -4.97 -3.93
N LEU A 380 3.99 -4.69 -2.63
CA LEU A 380 5.17 -4.88 -1.80
C LEU A 380 5.55 -6.36 -1.69
N SER A 381 4.59 -7.28 -1.58
CA SER A 381 4.88 -8.71 -1.54
C SER A 381 5.65 -9.16 -2.79
N ARG A 382 5.23 -8.72 -3.99
CA ARG A 382 5.91 -9.07 -5.26
C ARG A 382 7.34 -8.53 -5.34
N ILE A 383 7.56 -7.32 -4.81
CA ILE A 383 8.91 -6.75 -4.69
C ILE A 383 9.74 -7.60 -3.72
N LEU A 384 9.23 -7.93 -2.54
CA LEU A 384 9.93 -8.77 -1.57
C LEU A 384 10.20 -10.18 -2.09
N ALA A 385 9.24 -10.78 -2.79
CA ALA A 385 9.38 -12.10 -3.42
C ALA A 385 10.41 -12.11 -4.57
N SER A 386 10.79 -10.94 -5.10
CA SER A 386 11.88 -10.82 -6.06
C SER A 386 13.26 -10.96 -5.41
N ALA A 387 13.39 -10.75 -4.09
CA ALA A 387 14.68 -10.77 -3.40
C ALA A 387 15.51 -12.06 -3.64
N PRO A 388 14.98 -13.29 -3.45
CA PRO A 388 15.75 -14.51 -3.74
C PRO A 388 16.08 -14.68 -5.22
N LEU A 389 15.29 -14.09 -6.14
CA LEU A 389 15.62 -14.10 -7.57
C LEU A 389 16.80 -13.17 -7.85
N ILE A 390 16.73 -11.93 -7.36
CA ILE A 390 17.75 -10.89 -7.54
C ILE A 390 19.11 -11.36 -6.99
N ARG A 391 19.12 -11.95 -5.79
CA ARG A 391 20.33 -12.53 -5.16
C ARG A 391 21.00 -13.62 -6.00
N ARG A 392 20.24 -14.28 -6.86
CA ARG A 392 20.71 -15.35 -7.76
C ARG A 392 20.91 -14.87 -9.19
N HIS A 393 20.96 -13.55 -9.39
CA HIS A 393 21.08 -12.88 -10.69
C HIS A 393 19.97 -13.27 -11.68
N LEU A 394 18.78 -13.57 -11.16
CA LEU A 394 17.56 -13.79 -11.94
C LEU A 394 16.79 -12.46 -12.07
N PRO A 395 15.91 -12.33 -13.09
CA PRO A 395 15.04 -11.16 -13.21
C PRO A 395 14.11 -11.04 -12.00
N PRO A 396 13.71 -9.81 -11.60
CA PRO A 396 12.68 -9.60 -10.59
C PRO A 396 11.34 -10.25 -10.99
N LEU A 397 10.53 -10.65 -10.02
CA LEU A 397 9.27 -11.36 -10.27
C LEU A 397 8.24 -10.45 -10.96
N CYS A 398 7.97 -10.69 -12.24
CA CYS A 398 6.94 -9.96 -13.00
C CYS A 398 5.75 -10.87 -13.35
N LEU A 399 4.57 -10.57 -12.78
CA LEU A 399 3.32 -11.27 -13.04
C LEU A 399 2.45 -10.49 -14.03
N GLN A 400 2.30 -11.01 -15.25
CA GLN A 400 1.41 -10.40 -16.24
C GLN A 400 -0.08 -10.54 -15.88
N GLY A 401 -0.91 -9.68 -16.47
CA GLY A 401 -2.37 -9.72 -16.32
C GLY A 401 -3.02 -11.08 -16.62
N ILE A 402 -2.48 -11.85 -17.57
CA ILE A 402 -2.96 -13.22 -17.88
C ILE A 402 -2.79 -14.19 -16.71
N HIS A 403 -1.79 -13.96 -15.83
CA HIS A 403 -1.51 -14.80 -14.67
C HIS A 403 -2.35 -14.41 -13.45
N LYS A 404 -3.05 -13.27 -13.47
CA LYS A 404 -3.77 -12.71 -12.30
C LYS A 404 -4.70 -13.73 -11.64
N GLN A 405 -5.58 -14.37 -12.43
CA GLN A 405 -6.54 -15.34 -11.92
C GLN A 405 -5.88 -16.63 -11.40
N PRO A 406 -5.00 -17.31 -12.17
CA PRO A 406 -4.22 -18.44 -11.67
C PRO A 406 -3.45 -18.12 -10.38
N TYR A 407 -2.77 -16.98 -10.33
CA TYR A 407 -1.95 -16.54 -9.20
C TYR A 407 -2.78 -16.40 -7.91
N PHE A 408 -3.92 -15.70 -7.95
CA PHE A 408 -4.79 -15.57 -6.77
C PHE A 408 -5.40 -16.91 -6.34
N ARG A 409 -5.74 -17.79 -7.29
CA ARG A 409 -6.20 -19.15 -6.96
C ARG A 409 -5.12 -19.97 -6.25
N ALA A 410 -3.87 -19.91 -6.71
CA ALA A 410 -2.77 -20.62 -6.08
C ALA A 410 -2.53 -20.14 -4.64
N LEU A 411 -2.55 -18.83 -4.39
CA LEU A 411 -2.46 -18.28 -3.02
C LEU A 411 -3.58 -18.79 -2.11
N ASN A 412 -4.82 -18.81 -2.61
CA ASN A 412 -5.96 -19.25 -1.81
C ASN A 412 -5.90 -20.75 -1.54
N ARG A 413 -5.43 -21.54 -2.52
CA ARG A 413 -5.20 -22.98 -2.36
C ARG A 413 -4.18 -23.28 -1.27
N ILE A 414 -3.10 -22.50 -1.17
CA ILE A 414 -2.10 -22.66 -0.10
C ILE A 414 -2.74 -22.41 1.27
N ARG A 415 -3.52 -21.33 1.41
CA ARG A 415 -4.22 -21.02 2.67
C ARG A 415 -5.20 -22.12 3.09
N GLU A 416 -5.92 -22.67 2.12
CA GLU A 416 -6.90 -23.74 2.32
C GLU A 416 -6.23 -25.05 2.75
N LEU A 417 -5.23 -25.50 1.99
CA LEU A 417 -4.63 -26.83 2.15
C LEU A 417 -3.54 -26.88 3.22
N ARG A 418 -2.78 -25.79 3.39
CA ARG A 418 -1.74 -25.67 4.43
C ARG A 418 -0.64 -26.74 4.34
N THR A 419 -0.34 -27.22 3.15
CA THR A 419 0.71 -28.23 2.91
C THR A 419 1.81 -27.70 1.99
N SER A 420 3.02 -28.25 2.09
CA SER A 420 4.14 -27.87 1.22
C SER A 420 3.85 -28.13 -0.27
N GLU A 421 3.06 -29.17 -0.59
CA GLU A 421 2.70 -29.51 -1.98
C GLU A 421 1.77 -28.46 -2.61
N SER A 422 0.99 -27.74 -1.81
CA SER A 422 0.07 -26.70 -2.30
C SER A 422 0.79 -25.49 -2.92
N TYR A 423 2.08 -25.31 -2.64
CA TYR A 423 2.90 -24.26 -3.24
C TYR A 423 3.27 -24.51 -4.70
N ARG A 424 3.19 -25.76 -5.17
CA ARG A 424 3.67 -26.14 -6.50
C ARG A 424 3.06 -25.29 -7.62
N ASP A 425 1.76 -25.02 -7.54
CA ASP A 425 1.06 -24.18 -8.52
C ASP A 425 1.60 -22.75 -8.51
N LEU A 426 1.80 -22.16 -7.33
CA LEU A 426 2.33 -20.80 -7.19
C LEU A 426 3.76 -20.71 -7.73
N ILE A 427 4.61 -21.69 -7.43
CA ILE A 427 6.00 -21.74 -7.89
C ILE A 427 6.06 -21.79 -9.42
N ASN A 428 5.28 -22.69 -10.04
CA ASN A 428 5.22 -22.79 -11.50
C ASN A 428 4.70 -21.50 -12.14
N ILE A 429 3.62 -20.92 -11.60
CA ILE A 429 3.07 -19.65 -12.12
C ILE A 429 4.11 -18.53 -12.04
N MET A 430 4.86 -18.42 -10.94
CA MET A 430 5.90 -17.39 -10.79
C MET A 430 7.04 -17.58 -11.80
N TYR A 431 7.48 -18.82 -12.01
CA TYR A 431 8.50 -19.16 -12.99
C TYR A 431 8.05 -18.83 -14.42
N ASP A 432 6.88 -19.35 -14.82
CA ASP A 432 6.32 -19.14 -16.16
C ASP A 432 6.02 -17.66 -16.44
N ALA A 433 5.50 -16.94 -15.44
CA ALA A 433 5.23 -15.51 -15.55
C ALA A 433 6.51 -14.69 -15.73
N THR A 434 7.58 -15.09 -15.03
CA THR A 434 8.89 -14.44 -15.15
C THR A 434 9.45 -14.62 -16.56
N LEU A 435 9.43 -15.86 -17.09
CA LEU A 435 9.92 -16.14 -18.44
C LEU A 435 9.08 -15.46 -19.53
N SER A 436 7.76 -15.57 -19.45
CA SER A 436 6.87 -14.92 -20.42
C SER A 436 6.98 -13.40 -20.39
N SER A 437 7.29 -12.79 -19.22
CA SER A 437 7.52 -11.34 -19.14
C SER A 437 8.82 -10.92 -19.82
N LEU A 438 9.87 -11.77 -19.78
CA LEU A 438 11.08 -11.52 -20.57
C LEU A 438 10.77 -11.54 -22.07
N ASP A 439 9.96 -12.51 -22.52
CA ASP A 439 9.58 -12.63 -23.93
C ASP A 439 8.68 -11.48 -24.38
N GLN A 440 7.73 -11.08 -23.52
CA GLN A 440 6.84 -9.97 -23.79
C GLN A 440 7.61 -8.65 -23.98
N VAL A 441 8.58 -8.36 -23.13
CA VAL A 441 9.39 -7.14 -23.23
C VAL A 441 10.29 -7.18 -24.46
N LYS A 442 10.80 -8.35 -24.86
CA LYS A 442 11.56 -8.51 -26.11
C LYS A 442 10.72 -8.32 -27.37
N ALA A 443 9.42 -8.60 -27.29
CA ALA A 443 8.49 -8.46 -28.40
C ALA A 443 7.90 -7.04 -28.53
N MET A 444 8.01 -6.21 -27.48
CA MET A 444 7.62 -4.79 -27.46
C MET A 444 8.73 -3.90 -28.01
#